data_AF-A0A0F9E601-F1
#
_entry.id   AF-A0A0F9E601-F1
#
_cell.length_a   1.000
_cell.length_b   1.000
_cell.length_c   1.000
_cell.angle_alpha   90.00
_cell.angle_beta   90.00
_cell.angle_gamma   90.00
#
_symmetry.space_group_name_H-M   'P 1'
#
loop_
_entity.id
_entity.type
_entity.pdbx_description
1 polymer ?
#
loop_
_entity_poly.entity_id
_entity_poly.type
_entity_poly.pdbx_seq_one_letter_code
_entity_poly.pdbx_strand_id
1 'polypeptide(L)'
;ILHGLAGSMKGVGEVASIGIMYVIQTVINIIIPSGSAKAALTMPIMAPFSDLINISRQATVMAFQLGDGFTNMITPTSPVLIGVLGVARIPYEKWVKWIAPIMIVLIILGFLLLIPTVKMELNGF
;
A
#
# COMPACT_ATOMS: atom_id res chain seq x y z
N ILE A 1 -21.47 -8.09 -2.73
CA ILE A 1 -20.07 -7.93 -3.21
C ILE A 1 -19.08 -8.12 -2.06
N LEU A 2 -19.12 -7.30 -0.99
CA LEU A 2 -18.27 -7.44 0.20
C LEU A 2 -18.30 -8.85 0.83
N HIS A 3 -19.50 -9.42 1.02
CA HIS A 3 -19.66 -10.79 1.53
C HIS A 3 -19.09 -11.88 0.61
N GLY A 4 -19.08 -11.64 -0.72
CA GLY A 4 -18.53 -12.57 -1.71
C GLY A 4 -17.01 -12.53 -1.76
N LEU A 5 -16.42 -11.33 -1.64
CA LEU A 5 -14.97 -11.14 -1.47
C LEU A 5 -14.47 -11.72 -0.15
N ALA A 6 -15.21 -11.51 0.94
CA ALA A 6 -14.93 -12.16 2.23
C ALA A 6 -15.04 -13.70 2.13
N GLY A 7 -15.98 -14.22 1.35
CA GLY A 7 -16.11 -15.65 1.05
C GLY A 7 -14.92 -16.22 0.28
N SER A 8 -14.37 -15.50 -0.72
CA SER A 8 -13.14 -15.90 -1.43
C SER A 8 -11.87 -15.84 -0.58
N MET A 9 -11.92 -15.13 0.55
CA MET A 9 -10.80 -15.02 1.50
C MET A 9 -10.92 -15.99 2.69
N LYS A 10 -12.04 -16.71 2.84
CA LYS A 10 -12.14 -17.83 3.79
C LYS A 10 -11.17 -18.94 3.36
N GLY A 11 -10.01 -19.00 4.01
CA GLY A 11 -8.92 -19.94 3.71
C GLY A 11 -7.61 -19.28 3.29
N VAL A 12 -7.65 -17.98 2.97
CA VAL A 12 -6.47 -17.15 2.77
C VAL A 12 -5.99 -16.69 4.15
N GLY A 13 -4.85 -17.19 4.61
CA GLY A 13 -4.33 -16.84 5.94
C GLY A 13 -4.13 -15.32 6.11
N GLU A 14 -4.22 -14.82 7.35
CA GLU A 14 -4.15 -13.38 7.68
C GLU A 14 -3.00 -12.63 6.98
N VAL A 15 -1.83 -13.28 6.85
CA VAL A 15 -0.64 -12.74 6.14
C VAL A 15 -0.91 -12.52 4.66
N ALA A 16 -1.55 -13.46 3.99
CA ALA A 16 -1.89 -13.33 2.58
C ALA A 16 -2.98 -12.26 2.40
N SER A 17 -3.92 -12.17 3.34
CA SER A 17 -4.97 -11.16 3.32
C SER A 17 -4.44 -9.73 3.42
N ILE A 18 -3.56 -9.45 4.39
CA ILE A 18 -2.93 -8.12 4.50
C ILE A 18 -1.97 -7.84 3.34
N GLY A 19 -1.34 -8.87 2.79
CA GLY A 19 -0.54 -8.78 1.56
C GLY A 19 -1.35 -8.35 0.34
N ILE A 20 -2.53 -8.93 0.15
CA ILE A 20 -3.44 -8.54 -0.94
C ILE A 20 -3.88 -7.08 -0.76
N MET A 21 -4.23 -6.67 0.47
CA MET A 21 -4.57 -5.27 0.77
C MET A 21 -3.42 -4.33 0.44
N TYR A 22 -2.19 -4.68 0.81
CA TYR A 22 -0.98 -3.93 0.49
C TYR A 22 -0.77 -3.76 -1.02
N VAL A 23 -0.91 -4.84 -1.80
CA VAL A 23 -0.78 -4.79 -3.26
C VAL A 23 -1.88 -3.92 -3.90
N ILE A 24 -3.13 -4.05 -3.46
CA ILE A 24 -4.24 -3.22 -3.95
C ILE A 24 -3.94 -1.74 -3.71
N GLN A 25 -3.50 -1.38 -2.50
CA GLN A 25 -3.19 0.02 -2.17
C GLN A 25 -2.00 0.57 -2.95
N THR A 26 -1.00 -0.27 -3.21
CA THR A 26 0.17 0.05 -4.04
C THR A 26 -0.23 0.33 -5.49
N VAL A 27 -1.09 -0.51 -6.07
CA VAL A 27 -1.60 -0.33 -7.45
C VAL A 27 -2.48 0.92 -7.56
N ILE A 28 -3.40 1.12 -6.60
CA ILE A 28 -4.25 2.32 -6.57
C ILE A 28 -3.40 3.58 -6.48
N ASN A 29 -2.27 3.55 -5.77
CA ASN A 29 -1.42 4.75 -5.62
C ASN A 29 -0.83 5.27 -6.92
N ILE A 30 -0.62 4.39 -7.91
CA ILE A 30 -0.12 4.80 -9.22
C ILE A 30 -1.17 5.67 -9.95
N ILE A 31 -2.46 5.43 -9.68
CA ILE A 31 -3.58 6.16 -10.28
C ILE A 31 -3.94 7.39 -9.45
N ILE A 32 -4.01 7.24 -8.13
CA ILE A 32 -4.40 8.26 -7.16
C ILE A 32 -3.22 8.50 -6.21
N PRO A 33 -2.27 9.39 -6.58
CA PRO A 33 -1.09 9.70 -5.74
C PRO A 33 -1.44 10.46 -4.46
N SER A 34 -2.62 11.08 -4.39
CA SER A 34 -3.02 11.83 -3.20
C SER A 34 -3.40 10.86 -2.08
N GLY A 35 -2.53 10.74 -1.08
CA GLY A 35 -2.75 9.88 0.09
C GLY A 35 -4.04 10.23 0.83
N SER A 36 -4.36 11.52 1.03
CA SER A 36 -5.60 11.93 1.70
C SER A 36 -6.86 11.58 0.90
N ALA A 37 -6.85 11.80 -0.41
CA ALA A 37 -7.98 11.44 -1.28
C ALA A 37 -8.19 9.92 -1.34
N LYS A 38 -7.09 9.16 -1.42
CA LYS A 38 -7.12 7.70 -1.42
C LYS A 38 -7.58 7.14 -0.07
N ALA A 39 -7.12 7.71 1.04
CA ALA A 39 -7.57 7.31 2.37
C ALA A 39 -9.08 7.55 2.53
N ALA A 40 -9.57 8.74 2.13
CA ALA A 40 -10.98 9.08 2.17
C ALA A 40 -11.86 8.13 1.35
N LEU A 41 -11.35 7.63 0.22
CA LEU A 41 -12.07 6.69 -0.65
C LEU A 41 -12.00 5.23 -0.16
N THR A 42 -10.81 4.77 0.25
CA THR A 42 -10.55 3.34 0.50
C THR A 42 -10.78 2.92 1.94
N MET A 43 -10.48 3.78 2.93
CA MET A 43 -10.59 3.42 4.35
C MET A 43 -12.01 3.09 4.83
N PRO A 44 -13.07 3.80 4.39
CA PRO A 44 -14.44 3.45 4.77
C PRO A 44 -14.86 2.04 4.33
N ILE A 45 -14.20 1.48 3.32
CA ILE A 45 -14.43 0.12 2.81
C ILE A 45 -13.47 -0.87 3.47
N MET A 46 -12.20 -0.52 3.58
CA MET A 46 -11.15 -1.41 4.10
C MET A 46 -11.26 -1.66 5.61
N ALA A 47 -11.72 -0.68 6.39
CA ALA A 47 -11.91 -0.84 7.83
C ALA A 47 -12.97 -1.89 8.21
N PRO A 48 -14.22 -1.85 7.69
CA PRO A 48 -15.18 -2.92 7.97
C PRO A 48 -14.78 -4.24 7.30
N PHE A 49 -14.05 -4.20 6.18
CA PHE A 49 -13.52 -5.40 5.56
C PHE A 49 -12.47 -6.10 6.42
N SER A 50 -11.57 -5.34 7.07
CA SER A 50 -10.56 -5.92 7.96
C SER A 50 -11.20 -6.60 9.17
N ASP A 51 -12.25 -5.99 9.74
CA ASP A 51 -13.03 -6.60 10.81
C ASP A 51 -13.65 -7.95 10.38
N LEU A 52 -14.14 -8.07 9.13
CA LEU A 52 -14.75 -9.31 8.62
C LEU A 52 -13.77 -10.47 8.45
N ILE A 53 -12.48 -10.16 8.26
CA ILE A 53 -11.41 -11.15 8.06
C ILE A 53 -10.50 -11.30 9.30
N ASN A 54 -10.91 -10.74 10.45
CA ASN A 54 -10.17 -10.72 11.72
C ASN A 54 -8.77 -10.10 11.63
N ILE A 55 -8.63 -9.03 10.84
CA ILE A 55 -7.41 -8.22 10.77
C ILE A 55 -7.70 -6.86 11.40
N SER A 56 -6.79 -6.38 12.23
CA SER A 56 -6.99 -5.08 12.87
C SER A 56 -6.97 -3.93 11.87
N ARG A 57 -7.75 -2.91 12.20
CA ARG A 57 -7.84 -1.68 11.40
C ARG A 57 -6.48 -0.98 11.34
N GLN A 58 -5.64 -1.14 12.35
CA GLN A 58 -4.30 -0.58 12.43
C GLN A 58 -3.34 -1.29 11.48
N ALA A 59 -3.42 -2.62 11.38
CA ALA A 59 -2.72 -3.39 10.36
C ALA A 59 -3.14 -2.93 8.95
N THR A 60 -4.44 -2.67 8.76
CA THR A 60 -5.00 -2.13 7.51
C THR A 60 -4.47 -0.73 7.17
N VAL A 61 -4.36 0.16 8.16
CA VAL A 61 -3.77 1.49 8.01
C VAL A 61 -2.28 1.38 7.69
N MET A 62 -1.55 0.45 8.31
CA MET A 62 -0.15 0.18 7.98
C MET A 62 0.02 -0.31 6.54
N ALA A 63 -0.84 -1.23 6.08
CA ALA A 63 -0.81 -1.71 4.71
C ALA A 63 -1.06 -0.58 3.70
N PHE A 64 -1.98 0.33 4.01
CA PHE A 64 -2.18 1.54 3.21
C PHE A 64 -0.95 2.45 3.20
N GLN A 65 -0.38 2.78 4.36
CA GLN A 65 0.73 3.73 4.47
C GLN A 65 1.97 3.22 3.74
N LEU A 66 2.31 1.94 3.91
CA LEU A 66 3.44 1.33 3.24
C LEU A 66 3.21 1.23 1.72
N GLY A 67 1.97 0.98 1.30
CA GLY A 67 1.62 0.91 -0.13
C GLY A 67 1.61 2.28 -0.81
N ASP A 68 1.23 3.32 -0.06
CA ASP A 68 1.25 4.72 -0.51
C ASP A 68 2.67 5.30 -0.58
N GLY A 69 3.41 5.22 0.52
CA GLY A 69 4.66 5.96 0.67
C GLY A 69 5.71 5.60 -0.37
N PHE A 70 5.87 4.33 -0.70
CA PHE A 70 6.95 3.89 -1.59
C PHE A 70 6.72 4.28 -3.05
N THR A 71 5.52 4.05 -3.59
CA THR A 71 5.28 4.28 -5.02
C THR A 71 5.22 5.76 -5.40
N ASN A 72 5.07 6.67 -4.44
CA ASN A 72 5.16 8.12 -4.70
C ASN A 72 6.49 8.54 -5.35
N MET A 73 7.56 7.74 -5.21
CA MET A 73 8.86 7.98 -5.86
C MET A 73 8.87 7.66 -7.37
N ILE A 74 7.84 6.99 -7.87
CA ILE A 74 7.69 6.62 -9.28
C ILE A 74 6.34 7.01 -9.87
N THR A 75 5.46 7.68 -9.12
CA THR A 75 4.14 8.05 -9.64
C THR A 75 4.25 9.26 -10.58
N PRO A 76 3.94 9.14 -11.89
CA PRO A 76 4.15 10.21 -12.87
C PRO A 76 3.22 11.41 -12.64
N THR A 77 2.09 11.20 -11.98
CA THR A 77 1.12 12.22 -11.61
C THR A 77 1.48 12.94 -10.30
N SER A 78 2.61 12.59 -9.66
CA SER A 78 3.10 13.28 -8.46
C SER A 78 3.74 14.63 -8.84
N PRO A 79 3.15 15.77 -8.46
CA PRO A 79 3.69 17.08 -8.80
C PRO A 79 5.05 17.32 -8.13
N VAL A 80 5.26 16.74 -6.95
CA VAL A 80 6.52 16.83 -6.20
C VAL A 80 7.64 16.12 -6.97
N LEU A 81 7.40 14.88 -7.44
CA LEU A 81 8.39 14.11 -8.19
C LEU A 81 8.79 14.83 -9.48
N ILE A 82 7.79 15.25 -10.27
CA ILE A 82 8.04 15.94 -11.55
C ILE A 82 8.74 17.28 -11.32
N GLY A 83 8.37 18.03 -10.27
CA GLY A 83 9.03 19.28 -9.91
C GLY A 83 10.51 19.10 -9.55
N VAL A 84 10.83 18.14 -8.68
CA VAL A 84 12.23 17.88 -8.25
C VAL A 84 13.08 17.39 -9.42
N LEU A 85 12.55 16.47 -10.24
CA LEU A 85 13.26 15.99 -11.44
C LEU A 85 13.50 17.10 -12.46
N GLY A 86 12.55 18.03 -12.61
CA GLY A 86 12.69 19.21 -13.46
C GLY A 86 13.83 20.13 -12.99
N VAL A 87 13.90 20.42 -11.68
CA VAL A 87 14.99 21.22 -11.10
C VAL A 87 16.35 20.51 -11.24
N ALA A 88 16.39 19.19 -11.03
CA ALA A 88 17.60 18.38 -11.16
C ALA A 88 18.00 18.10 -12.63
N ARG A 89 17.16 18.47 -13.60
CA ARG A 89 17.32 18.15 -15.04
C ARG A 89 17.49 16.65 -15.32
N ILE A 90 16.79 15.80 -14.56
CA ILE A 90 16.83 14.34 -14.71
C ILE A 90 15.58 13.89 -15.49
N PRO A 91 15.73 13.22 -16.64
CA PRO A 91 14.59 12.64 -17.35
C PRO A 91 13.88 11.59 -16.48
N TYR A 92 12.54 11.64 -16.44
CA TYR A 92 11.72 10.73 -15.63
C TYR A 92 12.03 9.25 -15.90
N GLU A 93 12.18 8.85 -17.17
CA GLU A 93 12.51 7.46 -17.52
C GLU A 93 13.85 6.99 -16.92
N LYS A 94 14.84 7.89 -16.86
CA LYS A 94 16.15 7.59 -16.27
C LYS A 94 16.03 7.41 -14.76
N TRP A 95 15.23 8.25 -14.11
CA TRP A 95 14.93 8.14 -12.69
C TRP A 95 14.23 6.82 -12.36
N VAL A 96 13.16 6.47 -13.08
CA VAL A 96 12.39 5.24 -12.83
C VAL A 96 13.27 4.01 -12.96
N LYS A 97 14.11 3.92 -14.00
CA LYS A 97 15.06 2.80 -14.17
C LYS A 97 16.08 2.72 -13.03
N TRP A 98 16.50 3.87 -12.51
CA TRP A 98 17.48 3.94 -11.42
C TRP A 98 16.87 3.53 -10.07
N ILE A 99 15.65 3.99 -9.76
CA ILE A 99 14.99 3.69 -8.48
C ILE A 99 14.30 2.31 -8.47
N ALA A 100 13.99 1.73 -9.63
CA ALA A 100 13.33 0.43 -9.75
C ALA A 100 13.89 -0.70 -8.84
N PRO A 101 15.21 -0.96 -8.77
CA PRO A 101 15.74 -1.98 -7.85
C PRO A 101 15.48 -1.64 -6.38
N ILE A 102 15.58 -0.36 -6.00
CA ILE A 102 15.29 0.10 -4.63
C ILE A 102 13.80 -0.03 -4.32
N MET A 103 12.93 0.29 -5.28
CA MET A 103 11.48 0.11 -5.18
C MET A 103 11.10 -1.33 -4.87
N ILE A 104 11.71 -2.31 -5.56
CA ILE A 104 11.45 -3.74 -5.31
C ILE A 104 11.84 -4.11 -3.87
N VAL A 105 13.02 -3.67 -3.42
CA VAL A 105 13.47 -3.92 -2.03
C VAL A 105 12.51 -3.31 -1.01
N LEU A 106 12.04 -2.08 -1.24
CA LEU A 106 11.09 -1.42 -0.34
C LEU A 106 9.71 -2.09 -0.34
N ILE A 107 9.24 -2.58 -1.49
CA ILE A 107 7.97 -3.31 -1.57
C ILE A 107 8.05 -4.62 -0.79
N ILE A 108 9.15 -5.36 -0.94
CA ILE A 108 9.38 -6.60 -0.19
C ILE A 108 9.51 -6.30 1.31
N LEU A 109 10.29 -5.28 1.67
CA LEU A 109 10.46 -4.86 3.06
C LEU A 109 9.12 -4.42 3.67
N GLY A 110 8.31 -3.66 2.93
CA GLY A 110 6.97 -3.27 3.34
C GLY A 110 6.08 -4.47 3.63
N PHE A 111 6.07 -5.47 2.76
CA PHE A 111 5.35 -6.72 2.99
C PHE A 111 5.86 -7.46 4.23
N LEU A 112 7.17 -7.57 4.42
CA LEU A 112 7.76 -8.22 5.59
C LEU A 112 7.38 -7.50 6.90
N LEU A 113 7.35 -6.16 6.90
CA LEU A 113 6.95 -5.36 8.05
C LEU A 113 5.45 -5.46 8.38
N LEU A 114 4.62 -5.99 7.48
CA LEU A 114 3.21 -6.30 7.74
C LEU A 114 2.99 -7.67 8.38
N ILE A 115 3.99 -8.56 8.40
CA ILE A 115 3.83 -9.89 9.01
C ILE A 115 3.66 -9.79 10.54
N PRO A 116 4.48 -9.00 11.27
CA PRO A 116 4.31 -8.82 12.71
C PRO A 116 2.95 -8.25 13.10
N THR A 117 2.35 -7.38 12.27
CA THR A 117 1.07 -6.72 12.58
C THR A 117 -0.12 -7.67 12.61
N VAL A 118 0.03 -8.89 12.11
CA VAL A 118 -0.99 -9.94 12.13
C VAL A 118 -0.57 -11.21 12.88
N LYS A 119 0.70 -11.32 13.31
CA LYS A 119 1.24 -12.52 13.98
C LYS A 119 1.75 -12.30 15.39
N MET A 120 2.04 -11.06 15.76
CA MET A 120 2.55 -10.73 17.08
C MET A 120 1.52 -9.90 17.83
N GLU A 121 1.43 -10.08 19.13
CA GLU A 121 0.65 -9.19 20.00
C GLU A 121 1.41 -7.86 20.10
N LEU A 122 0.98 -6.87 19.31
CA LEU A 122 1.53 -5.52 19.31
C LEU A 122 0.50 -4.57 19.90
N ASN A 123 0.95 -3.62 20.71
CA ASN A 123 0.05 -2.63 21.30
C ASN A 123 -0.65 -1.82 20.19
N GLY A 124 -1.98 -1.91 20.17
CA GLY A 124 -2.80 -1.22 19.18
C GLY A 124 -2.97 -1.97 17.86
N PHE A 125 -2.64 -3.27 17.78
CA PHE A 125 -2.95 -4.15 16.65
C PHE A 125 -3.83 -5.32 17.06
#